data_AF-A0A232LM51-F1
#
_entry.id   AF-A0A232LM51-F1
#
_cell.length_a   1.000
_cell.length_b   1.000
_cell.length_c   1.000
_cell.angle_alpha   90.00
_cell.angle_beta   90.00
_cell.angle_gamma   90.00
#
_symmetry.space_group_name_H-M   'P 1'
#
loop_
_entity.id
_entity.type
_entity.pdbx_description
1 polymer ?
#
loop_
_entity_poly.entity_id
_entity_poly.type
_entity_poly.pdbx_seq_one_letter_code
_entity_poly.pdbx_strand_id
1 'polypeptide(L)'
;MAPPHSNGPLHGDSRRLPTSNTITGLKRWSVAGKEIPAVSQIKAIHVYDFDNTLFNSPLPNPQVWNGPTIGFLQTYDGFTNGGWWQDPNLLSATGEGPDVEEARAWKGWWNEQIVQLVDLSMQQKDALTVLLTGRSEAGFTNIIKRMVASRKLDFDLICLKPEVGPNSQRFSRTLDFKHTFLEDLILTYKYAEEIRVYEDRSKHVKGFREYFEKLNKMLSADALSSPRKPILAEVIQVAEGSTFLSPITEVAEVQKMINAHNLSCGDPALNFTKSTYGRLQIKRIVHYTGYLISNTDSSRLINQFLNPHLPSGLIDSHELKYMANNVLITPRLAQKPILDRAGGIGKKIGWRVTGTADFENKLWAARVTPVPESEKYYTDNPIPVIVLAVRKGARPVNVGKIQNWLPVPPERSFVFETVVGEKAVLRVGEEDPDEGEWESQFSSKQKRRRQHDTRDEDGAYSFKDSRDSGYYQHGEPSHGRQHQHLQRHTGDSGRHIHDDTSRRGASNFRGRGRGSSGRGKGGTLPRGGGGGGGGGGGRIRGRGGGHPPNYRSLDDYGAGYDGGEERGGPMNY
;
A
#
# COMPACT_ATOMS: atom_id res chain seq x y z
N MET A 1 -57.34 -12.84 -32.03
CA MET A 1 -57.18 -11.44 -32.45
C MET A 1 -56.36 -10.72 -31.39
N ALA A 2 -55.22 -10.17 -31.79
CA ALA A 2 -54.38 -9.30 -30.95
C ALA A 2 -54.53 -7.86 -31.45
N PRO A 3 -54.45 -6.84 -30.58
CA PRO A 3 -54.08 -5.49 -30.98
C PRO A 3 -52.58 -5.22 -30.69
N PRO A 4 -51.98 -4.22 -31.36
CA PRO A 4 -50.57 -4.25 -31.73
C PRO A 4 -49.64 -3.59 -30.70
N HIS A 5 -48.41 -4.11 -30.66
CA HIS A 5 -47.24 -3.50 -30.05
C HIS A 5 -46.75 -2.31 -30.91
N SER A 6 -46.61 -1.13 -30.29
CA SER A 6 -45.85 -0.02 -30.84
C SER A 6 -44.48 0.07 -30.14
N ASN A 7 -43.42 -0.09 -30.93
CA ASN A 7 -42.04 0.13 -30.54
C ASN A 7 -41.80 1.61 -30.24
N GLY A 8 -41.34 1.91 -29.02
CA GLY A 8 -40.84 3.24 -28.66
C GLY A 8 -39.41 3.48 -29.20
N PRO A 9 -39.03 4.71 -29.58
CA PRO A 9 -37.69 4.98 -30.07
C PRO A 9 -36.65 4.97 -28.94
N LEU A 10 -35.50 4.41 -29.28
CA LEU A 10 -34.25 4.40 -28.52
C LEU A 10 -33.66 5.82 -28.35
N HIS A 11 -33.00 6.01 -27.20
CA HIS A 11 -32.00 7.04 -26.90
C HIS A 11 -32.32 8.49 -27.33
N GLY A 12 -33.13 9.15 -26.51
CA GLY A 12 -33.17 10.60 -26.42
C GLY A 12 -32.18 11.09 -25.36
N ASP A 13 -31.18 11.82 -25.82
CA ASP A 13 -30.24 12.62 -25.03
C ASP A 13 -31.01 13.44 -23.98
N SER A 14 -30.93 13.01 -22.72
CA SER A 14 -31.57 13.72 -21.62
C SER A 14 -30.77 14.99 -21.36
N ARG A 15 -31.22 16.09 -21.99
CA ARG A 15 -30.89 17.45 -21.55
C ARG A 15 -31.06 17.50 -20.03
N ARG A 16 -29.94 17.52 -19.30
CA ARG A 16 -29.92 17.78 -17.85
C ARG A 16 -30.75 19.06 -17.62
N LEU A 17 -31.79 18.97 -16.78
CA LEU A 17 -32.56 20.14 -16.39
C LEU A 17 -31.60 21.17 -15.74
N PRO A 18 -31.71 22.48 -16.02
CA PRO A 18 -30.65 23.47 -15.74
C PRO A 18 -30.57 23.93 -14.27
N THR A 19 -30.94 23.09 -13.30
CA THR A 19 -31.21 23.52 -11.91
C THR A 19 -30.16 23.11 -10.86
N SER A 20 -29.08 22.41 -11.21
CA SER A 20 -28.10 21.91 -10.21
C SER A 20 -27.03 22.93 -9.78
N ASN A 21 -26.66 23.87 -10.65
CA ASN A 21 -25.47 24.73 -10.43
C ASN A 21 -25.84 26.02 -9.69
N THR A 22 -26.30 25.87 -8.45
CA THR A 22 -26.68 26.98 -7.57
C THR A 22 -25.96 26.86 -6.24
N ILE A 23 -25.80 27.97 -5.51
CA ILE A 23 -25.27 27.96 -4.13
C ILE A 23 -26.05 26.98 -3.25
N THR A 24 -27.38 26.96 -3.36
CA THR A 24 -28.24 26.04 -2.60
C THR A 24 -27.98 24.58 -2.96
N GLY A 25 -27.78 24.29 -4.24
CA GLY A 25 -27.38 22.94 -4.69
C GLY A 25 -26.00 22.56 -4.13
N LEU A 26 -25.03 23.47 -4.21
CA LEU A 26 -23.67 23.24 -3.75
C LEU A 26 -23.58 22.97 -2.25
N LYS A 27 -24.38 23.69 -1.43
CA LYS A 27 -24.45 23.46 0.02
C LYS A 27 -24.85 22.04 0.40
N ARG A 28 -25.61 21.32 -0.45
CA ARG A 28 -26.01 19.92 -0.18
C ARG A 28 -24.84 18.94 -0.20
N TRP A 29 -23.71 19.33 -0.77
CA TRP A 29 -22.47 18.54 -0.73
C TRP A 29 -21.69 18.71 0.57
N SER A 30 -21.97 19.77 1.35
CA SER A 30 -21.15 20.18 2.46
C SER A 30 -21.80 19.88 3.79
N VAL A 31 -21.05 19.25 4.69
CA VAL A 31 -21.45 19.05 6.07
C VAL A 31 -21.16 20.29 6.92
N ALA A 32 -20.45 21.31 6.43
CA ALA A 32 -20.07 22.48 7.22
C ALA A 32 -21.29 23.23 7.81
N GLY A 33 -22.43 23.20 7.11
CA GLY A 33 -23.67 23.86 7.56
C GLY A 33 -23.57 25.39 7.57
N LYS A 34 -22.65 25.95 6.77
CA LYS A 34 -22.38 27.40 6.70
C LYS A 34 -23.05 28.04 5.50
N GLU A 35 -23.35 29.33 5.64
CA GLU A 35 -23.57 30.18 4.49
C GLU A 35 -22.27 30.31 3.71
N ILE A 36 -22.34 30.23 2.38
CA ILE A 36 -21.16 30.32 1.51
C ILE A 36 -21.20 31.61 0.70
N PRO A 37 -20.04 32.17 0.32
CA PRO A 37 -19.96 33.45 -0.38
C PRO A 37 -20.77 33.47 -1.69
N ALA A 38 -21.25 34.65 -2.06
CA ALA A 38 -22.01 34.84 -3.28
C ALA A 38 -21.14 34.56 -4.53
N VAL A 39 -21.78 34.07 -5.60
CA VAL A 39 -21.09 33.67 -6.85
C VAL A 39 -20.21 34.79 -7.42
N SER A 40 -20.64 36.05 -7.30
CA SER A 40 -19.91 37.23 -7.79
C SER A 40 -18.70 37.63 -6.95
N GLN A 41 -18.59 37.15 -5.71
CA GLN A 41 -17.50 37.50 -4.79
C GLN A 41 -16.26 36.64 -5.02
N ILE A 42 -16.42 35.43 -5.56
CA ILE A 42 -15.35 34.44 -5.66
C ILE A 42 -14.63 34.53 -7.01
N LYS A 43 -13.31 34.67 -6.91
CA LYS A 43 -12.34 34.71 -8.02
C LYS A 43 -11.37 33.53 -7.99
N ALA A 44 -11.08 32.96 -6.83
CA ALA A 44 -10.22 31.79 -6.68
C ALA A 44 -10.94 30.65 -5.95
N ILE A 45 -10.64 29.40 -6.30
CA ILE A 45 -11.14 28.22 -5.60
C ILE A 45 -9.94 27.40 -5.14
N HIS A 46 -9.83 27.13 -3.85
CA HIS A 46 -8.75 26.32 -3.29
C HIS A 46 -9.35 25.06 -2.66
N VAL A 47 -8.98 23.90 -3.19
CA VAL A 47 -9.48 22.58 -2.79
C VAL A 47 -8.35 21.78 -2.17
N TYR A 48 -8.56 21.31 -0.94
CA TYR A 48 -7.61 20.52 -0.19
C TYR A 48 -8.18 19.13 0.07
N ASP A 49 -7.48 18.08 -0.34
CA ASP A 49 -7.79 16.73 0.14
C ASP A 49 -7.41 16.58 1.62
N PHE A 50 -8.04 15.62 2.30
CA PHE A 50 -7.81 15.39 3.72
C PHE A 50 -6.68 14.39 3.98
N ASP A 51 -6.89 13.12 3.62
CA ASP A 51 -6.00 12.02 3.97
C ASP A 51 -4.66 12.15 3.25
N ASN A 52 -3.57 12.18 4.01
CA ASN A 52 -2.17 12.31 3.56
C ASN A 52 -1.86 13.56 2.71
N THR A 53 -2.81 14.49 2.64
CA THR A 53 -2.66 15.81 2.04
C THR A 53 -2.63 16.88 3.14
N LEU A 54 -3.78 17.14 3.78
CA LEU A 54 -3.88 18.09 4.89
C LEU A 54 -3.51 17.44 6.24
N PHE A 55 -3.97 16.20 6.44
CA PHE A 55 -3.77 15.43 7.66
C PHE A 55 -3.05 14.12 7.35
N ASN A 56 -2.01 13.78 8.11
CA ASN A 56 -1.24 12.56 7.96
C ASN A 56 -1.99 11.38 8.57
N SER A 57 -3.08 10.95 7.94
CA SER A 57 -3.89 9.81 8.37
C SER A 57 -3.03 8.54 8.47
N PRO A 58 -3.15 7.76 9.56
CA PRO A 58 -2.28 6.61 9.76
C PRO A 58 -2.46 5.57 8.66
N LEU A 59 -1.36 5.01 8.19
CA LEU A 59 -1.30 3.86 7.30
C LEU A 59 -1.12 2.56 8.10
N PRO A 60 -1.46 1.38 7.55
CA PRO A 60 -1.10 0.13 8.18
C PRO A 60 0.43 -0.01 8.30
N ASN A 61 0.90 -0.38 9.49
CA ASN A 61 2.31 -0.38 9.84
C ASN A 61 3.05 -1.60 9.28
N PRO A 62 4.04 -1.42 8.38
CA PRO A 62 4.79 -2.52 7.79
C PRO A 62 5.76 -3.22 8.75
N GLN A 63 5.98 -2.66 9.95
CA GLN A 63 6.71 -3.33 11.03
C GLN A 63 5.81 -4.27 11.84
N VAL A 64 4.49 -4.07 11.78
CA VAL A 64 3.49 -4.90 12.47
C VAL A 64 2.96 -5.95 11.52
N TRP A 65 2.50 -5.56 10.33
CA TRP A 65 1.80 -6.45 9.41
C TRP A 65 2.68 -6.89 8.24
N ASN A 66 2.46 -8.11 7.76
CA ASN A 66 3.07 -8.55 6.51
C ASN A 66 2.47 -7.82 5.30
N GLY A 67 3.23 -7.75 4.20
CA GLY A 67 2.82 -7.04 2.98
C GLY A 67 1.42 -7.42 2.45
N PRO A 68 1.07 -8.71 2.32
CA PRO A 68 -0.28 -9.11 1.92
C PRO A 68 -1.39 -8.60 2.85
N THR A 69 -1.14 -8.57 4.16
CA THR A 69 -2.12 -8.06 5.14
C THR A 69 -2.30 -6.56 5.01
N ILE A 70 -1.24 -5.79 4.72
CA ILE A 70 -1.36 -4.34 4.46
C ILE A 70 -2.35 -4.09 3.32
N GLY A 71 -2.19 -4.80 2.20
CA GLY A 71 -3.13 -4.70 1.07
C GLY A 71 -4.54 -5.17 1.42
N PHE A 72 -4.67 -6.26 2.16
CA PHE A 72 -5.96 -6.77 2.64
C PHE A 72 -6.68 -5.74 3.53
N LEU A 73 -5.98 -5.15 4.50
CA LEU A 73 -6.54 -4.16 5.41
C LEU A 73 -7.09 -2.94 4.65
N GLN A 74 -6.43 -2.51 3.58
CA GLN A 74 -6.83 -1.35 2.79
C GLN A 74 -7.96 -1.62 1.78
N THR A 75 -8.28 -2.89 1.52
CA THR A 75 -9.35 -3.24 0.58
C THR A 75 -10.71 -3.11 1.26
N TYR A 76 -11.67 -2.49 0.58
CA TYR A 76 -13.04 -2.32 1.09
C TYR A 76 -13.75 -3.65 1.38
N ASP A 77 -13.66 -4.63 0.48
CA ASP A 77 -14.31 -5.94 0.63
C ASP A 77 -13.52 -6.92 1.51
N GLY A 78 -12.41 -6.48 2.10
CA GLY A 78 -11.62 -7.26 3.05
C GLY A 78 -12.42 -7.64 4.29
N PHE A 79 -13.27 -6.72 4.78
CA PHE A 79 -14.18 -6.97 5.91
C PHE A 79 -15.63 -6.67 5.54
N THR A 80 -16.60 -7.22 6.28
CA THR A 80 -18.04 -7.04 6.02
C THR A 80 -18.53 -5.59 6.11
N ASN A 81 -17.80 -4.76 6.86
CA ASN A 81 -18.15 -3.36 7.16
C ASN A 81 -17.19 -2.34 6.52
N GLY A 82 -16.29 -2.78 5.64
CA GLY A 82 -15.27 -1.93 5.02
C GLY A 82 -13.87 -2.15 5.59
N GLY A 83 -12.87 -1.71 4.84
CA GLY A 83 -11.46 -1.79 5.24
C GLY A 83 -10.99 -0.56 6.01
N TRP A 84 -9.67 -0.36 5.97
CA TRP A 84 -8.92 0.66 6.71
C TRP A 84 -9.45 2.08 6.49
N TRP A 85 -9.84 2.39 5.26
CA TRP A 85 -10.31 3.72 4.88
C TRP A 85 -11.77 3.98 5.24
N GLN A 86 -12.51 2.93 5.61
CA GLN A 86 -13.94 2.99 5.93
C GLN A 86 -14.23 2.95 7.42
N ASP A 87 -13.28 2.48 8.24
CA ASP A 87 -13.46 2.43 9.69
C ASP A 87 -13.06 3.78 10.35
N PRO A 88 -14.00 4.53 10.94
CA PRO A 88 -13.70 5.79 11.62
C PRO A 88 -12.91 5.60 12.91
N ASN A 89 -12.88 4.40 13.49
CA ASN A 89 -12.11 4.12 14.70
C ASN A 89 -10.60 4.23 14.43
N LEU A 90 -10.13 3.86 13.24
CA LEU A 90 -8.72 3.97 12.88
C LEU A 90 -8.22 5.41 12.83
N LEU A 91 -9.03 6.33 12.27
CA LEU A 91 -8.72 7.76 12.30
C LEU A 91 -8.86 8.34 13.70
N SER A 92 -9.87 7.90 14.45
CA SER A 92 -10.09 8.36 15.83
C SER A 92 -8.96 7.91 16.77
N ALA A 93 -8.37 6.73 16.53
CA ALA A 93 -7.28 6.17 17.31
C ALA A 93 -5.92 6.85 17.06
N THR A 94 -5.85 7.85 16.18
CA THR A 94 -4.64 8.65 15.96
C THR A 94 -4.14 9.27 17.27
N GLY A 95 -2.82 9.23 17.49
CA GLY A 95 -2.18 9.72 18.71
C GLY A 95 -2.61 8.90 19.93
N GLU A 96 -3.04 9.59 20.99
CA GLU A 96 -3.60 8.97 22.21
C GLU A 96 -5.14 8.85 22.19
N GLY A 97 -5.76 9.01 21.01
CA GLY A 97 -7.21 8.99 20.84
C GLY A 97 -7.83 10.39 20.83
N PRO A 98 -9.11 10.50 20.46
CA PRO A 98 -9.68 11.79 20.05
C PRO A 98 -9.84 12.77 21.22
N ASP A 99 -10.10 12.27 22.42
CA ASP A 99 -10.36 13.13 23.59
C ASP A 99 -9.08 13.80 24.10
N VAL A 100 -7.94 13.14 23.96
CA VAL A 100 -6.62 13.70 24.30
C VAL A 100 -6.09 14.56 23.17
N GLU A 101 -6.18 14.08 21.93
CA GLU A 101 -5.61 14.76 20.78
C GLU A 101 -6.39 16.02 20.36
N GLU A 102 -7.70 16.09 20.61
CA GLU A 102 -8.48 17.30 20.31
C GLU A 102 -7.98 18.51 21.11
N ALA A 103 -7.63 18.32 22.39
CA ALA A 103 -7.05 19.38 23.22
C ALA A 103 -5.67 19.84 22.71
N ARG A 104 -4.94 18.96 22.01
CA ARG A 104 -3.64 19.22 21.39
C ARG A 104 -3.77 19.65 19.92
N ALA A 105 -5.00 19.75 19.41
CA ALA A 105 -5.30 19.92 18.00
C ALA A 105 -4.53 18.95 17.09
N TRP A 106 -4.36 17.68 17.50
CA TRP A 106 -3.58 16.65 16.79
C TRP A 106 -2.19 17.14 16.34
N LYS A 107 -1.48 17.88 17.19
CA LYS A 107 -0.15 18.42 16.89
C LYS A 107 0.81 17.32 16.41
N GLY A 108 1.51 17.57 15.31
CA GLY A 108 2.44 16.63 14.69
C GLY A 108 1.80 15.68 13.66
N TRP A 109 0.47 15.66 13.55
CA TRP A 109 -0.24 14.89 12.54
C TRP A 109 -0.72 15.73 11.35
N TRP A 110 -0.62 17.05 11.42
CA TRP A 110 -0.93 17.92 10.29
C TRP A 110 0.26 18.07 9.35
N ASN A 111 -0.01 18.23 8.06
CA ASN A 111 0.97 18.75 7.13
C ASN A 111 1.01 20.27 7.27
N GLU A 112 1.94 20.77 8.08
CA GLU A 112 2.00 22.20 8.45
C GLU A 112 2.19 23.13 7.24
N GLN A 113 2.82 22.66 6.15
CA GLN A 113 2.92 23.44 4.91
C GLN A 113 1.56 23.61 4.25
N ILE A 114 0.74 22.57 4.22
CA ILE A 114 -0.62 22.63 3.66
C ILE A 114 -1.55 23.42 4.58
N VAL A 115 -1.42 23.30 5.91
CA VAL A 115 -2.15 24.13 6.87
C VAL A 115 -1.89 25.62 6.63
N GLN A 116 -0.63 26.02 6.43
CA GLN A 116 -0.30 27.41 6.11
C GLN A 116 -0.97 27.89 4.82
N LEU A 117 -1.10 27.04 3.79
CA LEU A 117 -1.81 27.38 2.56
C LEU A 117 -3.31 27.54 2.79
N VAL A 118 -3.91 26.71 3.65
CA VAL A 118 -5.31 26.86 4.06
C VAL A 118 -5.50 28.20 4.79
N ASP A 119 -4.63 28.54 5.73
CA ASP A 119 -4.70 29.82 6.45
C ASP A 119 -4.60 31.03 5.51
N LEU A 120 -3.71 30.98 4.51
CA LEU A 120 -3.62 32.02 3.47
C LEU A 120 -4.89 32.09 2.62
N SER A 121 -5.48 30.95 2.28
CA SER A 121 -6.75 30.88 1.54
C SER A 121 -7.91 31.50 2.32
N MET A 122 -7.99 31.22 3.62
CA MET A 122 -9.01 31.79 4.52
C MET A 122 -8.89 33.32 4.68
N GLN A 123 -7.69 33.88 4.49
CA GLN A 123 -7.46 35.33 4.53
C GLN A 123 -7.88 36.01 3.22
N GLN A 124 -7.85 35.29 2.10
CA GLN A 124 -8.21 35.79 0.78
C GLN A 124 -9.74 35.91 0.64
N LYS A 125 -10.25 37.15 0.61
CA LYS A 125 -11.70 37.44 0.65
C LYS A 125 -12.47 37.06 -0.62
N ASP A 126 -11.77 36.86 -1.72
CA ASP A 126 -12.30 36.40 -3.00
C ASP A 126 -11.93 34.93 -3.29
N ALA A 127 -11.44 34.18 -2.30
CA ALA A 127 -11.21 32.74 -2.40
C ALA A 127 -12.32 31.94 -1.72
N LEU A 128 -12.71 30.84 -2.34
CA LEU A 128 -13.50 29.79 -1.70
C LEU A 128 -12.58 28.66 -1.24
N THR A 129 -12.59 28.37 0.05
CA THR A 129 -11.71 27.36 0.67
C THR A 129 -12.49 26.09 0.96
N VAL A 130 -12.08 24.98 0.34
CA VAL A 130 -12.83 23.72 0.31
C VAL A 130 -11.99 22.57 0.84
N LEU A 131 -12.51 21.81 1.80
CA LEU A 131 -12.01 20.50 2.18
C LEU A 131 -12.80 19.42 1.42
N LEU A 132 -12.10 18.54 0.69
CA LEU A 132 -12.72 17.51 -0.15
C LEU A 132 -12.09 16.14 0.09
N THR A 133 -12.79 15.23 0.76
CA THR A 133 -12.26 13.89 1.11
C THR A 133 -13.11 12.75 0.57
N GLY A 134 -12.45 11.62 0.30
CA GLY A 134 -13.12 10.36 -0.03
C GLY A 134 -13.74 9.61 1.16
N ARG A 135 -13.51 10.08 2.39
CA ARG A 135 -14.13 9.50 3.60
C ARG A 135 -15.66 9.62 3.54
N SER A 136 -16.35 8.61 4.05
CA SER A 136 -17.81 8.57 4.00
C SER A 136 -18.44 9.59 4.94
N GLU A 137 -19.48 10.28 4.48
CA GLU A 137 -20.20 11.26 5.28
C GLU A 137 -20.77 10.64 6.56
N ALA A 138 -21.43 9.49 6.43
CA ALA A 138 -22.11 8.80 7.53
C ALA A 138 -21.15 8.39 8.68
N GLY A 139 -19.90 8.05 8.36
CA GLY A 139 -18.94 7.56 9.35
C GLY A 139 -18.01 8.65 9.91
N PHE A 140 -17.64 9.65 9.10
CA PHE A 140 -16.50 10.51 9.41
C PHE A 140 -16.85 11.97 9.72
N THR A 141 -18.10 12.40 9.49
CA THR A 141 -18.51 13.81 9.68
C THR A 141 -18.14 14.35 11.06
N ASN A 142 -18.44 13.60 12.12
CA ASN A 142 -18.20 14.05 13.49
C ASN A 142 -16.71 14.22 13.81
N ILE A 143 -15.88 13.23 13.48
CA ILE A 143 -14.45 13.28 13.79
C ILE A 143 -13.71 14.32 12.93
N ILE A 144 -14.00 14.41 11.62
CA ILE A 144 -13.35 15.39 10.74
C ILE A 144 -13.68 16.82 11.19
N LYS A 145 -14.94 17.10 11.54
CA LYS A 145 -15.33 18.42 12.07
C LYS A 145 -14.58 18.79 13.35
N ARG A 146 -14.46 17.86 14.31
CA ARG A 146 -13.67 18.07 15.54
C ARG A 146 -12.21 18.39 15.22
N MET A 147 -11.60 17.61 14.33
CA MET A 147 -10.20 17.79 13.93
C MET A 147 -9.95 19.17 13.30
N VAL A 148 -10.71 19.56 12.28
CA VAL A 148 -10.50 20.87 11.63
C VAL A 148 -10.83 22.04 12.57
N ALA A 149 -11.87 21.90 13.41
CA ALA A 149 -12.23 22.93 14.40
C ALA A 149 -11.14 23.12 15.46
N SER A 150 -10.50 22.04 15.93
CA SER A 150 -9.40 22.11 16.90
C SER A 150 -8.20 22.92 16.37
N ARG A 151 -7.98 22.89 15.04
CA ARG A 151 -6.92 23.65 14.36
C ARG A 151 -7.40 25.01 13.84
N LYS A 152 -8.66 25.40 14.13
CA LYS A 152 -9.31 26.63 13.66
C LYS A 152 -9.33 26.77 12.12
N LEU A 153 -9.34 25.65 11.41
CA LEU A 153 -9.43 25.63 9.96
C LEU A 153 -10.90 25.78 9.56
N ASP A 154 -11.27 27.02 9.25
CA ASP A 154 -12.64 27.40 8.89
C ASP A 154 -12.85 27.31 7.38
N PHE A 155 -13.15 26.10 6.89
CA PHE A 155 -13.52 25.86 5.50
C PHE A 155 -14.94 26.34 5.19
N ASP A 156 -15.13 26.96 4.02
CA ASP A 156 -16.45 27.32 3.48
C ASP A 156 -17.28 26.07 3.18
N LEU A 157 -16.62 25.04 2.64
CA LEU A 157 -17.21 23.75 2.30
C LEU A 157 -16.37 22.60 2.88
N ILE A 158 -17.04 21.67 3.56
CA ILE A 158 -16.45 20.40 4.02
C ILE A 158 -17.21 19.28 3.32
N CYS A 159 -16.63 18.72 2.28
CA CYS A 159 -17.25 17.75 1.39
C CYS A 159 -16.69 16.36 1.65
N LEU A 160 -17.52 15.50 2.24
CA LEU A 160 -17.27 14.07 2.41
C LEU A 160 -18.02 13.30 1.32
N LYS A 161 -17.65 12.04 1.07
CA LYS A 161 -18.34 11.18 0.10
C LYS A 161 -19.74 10.81 0.62
N PRO A 162 -20.84 11.26 -0.01
CA PRO A 162 -22.18 10.89 0.42
C PRO A 162 -22.52 9.47 -0.07
N GLU A 163 -23.47 8.81 0.61
CA GLU A 163 -24.04 7.54 0.10
C GLU A 163 -24.81 7.77 -1.21
N VAL A 164 -25.55 8.88 -1.25
CA VAL A 164 -26.33 9.34 -2.39
C VAL A 164 -26.05 10.83 -2.59
N GLY A 165 -25.54 11.20 -3.76
CA GLY A 165 -25.26 12.59 -4.11
C GLY A 165 -26.53 13.45 -4.24
N PRO A 166 -26.40 14.78 -4.28
CA PRO A 166 -27.54 15.71 -4.29
C PRO A 166 -28.54 15.53 -5.44
N ASN A 167 -28.12 14.90 -6.55
CA ASN A 167 -28.99 14.57 -7.68
C ASN A 167 -29.27 13.06 -7.77
N SER A 168 -29.35 12.38 -6.62
CA SER A 168 -29.60 10.94 -6.50
C SER A 168 -28.53 10.06 -7.17
N GLN A 169 -27.31 10.57 -7.31
CA GLN A 169 -26.18 9.82 -7.87
C GLN A 169 -25.61 8.86 -6.84
N ARG A 170 -25.16 7.66 -7.26
CA ARG A 170 -24.38 6.75 -6.41
C ARG A 170 -22.97 6.64 -6.97
N PHE A 171 -21.97 6.72 -6.10
CA PHE A 171 -20.56 6.75 -6.50
C PHE A 171 -19.84 5.47 -6.10
N SER A 172 -19.49 4.64 -7.08
CA SER A 172 -18.62 3.49 -6.83
C SER A 172 -17.19 3.92 -6.50
N ARG A 173 -16.66 4.95 -7.19
CA ARG A 173 -15.29 5.43 -7.01
C ARG A 173 -15.27 6.81 -6.38
N THR A 174 -14.25 7.06 -5.57
CA THR A 174 -13.95 8.35 -4.94
C THR A 174 -13.66 9.39 -6.00
N LEU A 175 -12.89 9.03 -7.03
CA LEU A 175 -12.56 9.96 -8.12
C LEU A 175 -13.82 10.44 -8.85
N ASP A 176 -14.80 9.56 -9.10
CA ASP A 176 -16.07 9.93 -9.75
C ASP A 176 -16.89 10.92 -8.91
N PHE A 177 -16.93 10.69 -7.59
CA PHE A 177 -17.53 11.62 -6.63
C PHE A 177 -16.82 12.98 -6.68
N LYS A 178 -15.49 13.00 -6.55
CA LYS A 178 -14.70 14.25 -6.56
C LYS A 178 -14.87 14.99 -7.88
N HIS A 179 -14.85 14.31 -9.02
CA HIS A 179 -15.12 14.93 -10.33
C HIS A 179 -16.51 15.56 -10.40
N THR A 180 -17.54 14.84 -9.95
CA THR A 180 -18.92 15.35 -9.98
C THR A 180 -19.07 16.60 -9.10
N PHE A 181 -18.48 16.58 -7.91
CA PHE A 181 -18.48 17.74 -7.03
C PHE A 181 -17.70 18.92 -7.64
N LEU A 182 -16.51 18.68 -8.20
CA LEU A 182 -15.70 19.73 -8.84
C LEU A 182 -16.40 20.34 -10.06
N GLU A 183 -17.19 19.56 -10.80
CA GLU A 183 -18.05 20.05 -11.88
C GLU A 183 -19.10 21.03 -11.34
N ASP A 184 -19.89 20.60 -10.35
CA ASP A 184 -20.91 21.44 -9.72
C ASP A 184 -20.29 22.72 -9.12
N LEU A 185 -19.11 22.61 -8.50
CA LEU A 185 -18.38 23.71 -7.88
C LEU A 185 -17.98 24.78 -8.92
N ILE A 186 -17.31 24.37 -10.00
CA ILE A 186 -16.78 25.26 -11.03
C ILE A 186 -17.89 25.92 -11.85
N LEU A 187 -18.97 25.17 -12.12
CA LEU A 187 -20.12 25.68 -12.86
C LEU A 187 -20.99 26.61 -12.00
N THR A 188 -21.04 26.40 -10.68
CA THR A 188 -21.71 27.32 -9.75
C THR A 188 -20.93 28.62 -9.61
N TYR A 189 -19.63 28.56 -9.31
CA TYR A 189 -18.75 29.72 -9.21
C TYR A 189 -18.18 30.13 -10.56
N LYS A 190 -19.08 30.45 -11.50
CA LYS A 190 -18.75 30.78 -12.91
C LYS A 190 -17.82 31.98 -13.11
N TYR A 191 -17.66 32.84 -12.11
CA TYR A 191 -16.77 34.00 -12.14
C TYR A 191 -15.38 33.73 -11.54
N ALA A 192 -15.16 32.56 -10.94
CA ALA A 192 -13.85 32.13 -10.50
C ALA A 192 -12.91 31.99 -11.69
N GLU A 193 -11.74 32.57 -11.62
CA GLU A 193 -10.74 32.63 -12.69
C GLU A 193 -9.74 31.48 -12.57
N GLU A 194 -9.49 31.02 -11.34
CA GLU A 194 -8.57 29.93 -11.04
C GLU A 194 -9.12 28.90 -10.05
N ILE A 195 -8.59 27.68 -10.15
CA ILE A 195 -8.75 26.61 -9.18
C ILE A 195 -7.40 25.95 -8.87
N ARG A 196 -7.10 25.78 -7.57
CA ARG A 196 -5.97 24.98 -7.08
C ARG A 196 -6.49 23.76 -6.34
N VAL A 197 -5.99 22.58 -6.71
CA VAL A 197 -6.33 21.31 -6.05
C VAL A 197 -5.07 20.67 -5.48
N TYR A 198 -5.05 20.45 -4.17
CA TYR A 198 -3.98 19.76 -3.46
C TYR A 198 -4.42 18.32 -3.17
N GLU A 199 -3.64 17.35 -3.64
CA GLU A 199 -3.96 15.92 -3.54
C GLU A 199 -2.67 15.10 -3.51
N ASP A 200 -2.58 14.09 -2.65
CA ASP A 200 -1.42 13.20 -2.49
C ASP A 200 -1.37 12.11 -3.57
N ARG A 201 -2.55 11.58 -3.97
CA ARG A 201 -2.64 10.42 -4.87
C ARG A 201 -2.37 10.81 -6.31
N SER A 202 -1.22 10.37 -6.83
CA SER A 202 -0.81 10.57 -8.24
C SER A 202 -1.89 10.20 -9.28
N LYS A 203 -2.68 9.14 -9.04
CA LYS A 203 -3.80 8.76 -9.92
C LYS A 203 -4.93 9.81 -9.92
N HIS A 204 -5.29 10.34 -8.75
CA HIS A 204 -6.28 11.41 -8.64
C HIS A 204 -5.76 12.70 -9.25
N VAL A 205 -4.50 13.08 -8.96
CA VAL A 205 -3.84 14.24 -9.58
C VAL A 205 -3.91 14.17 -11.10
N LYS A 206 -3.56 13.01 -11.68
CA LYS A 206 -3.67 12.78 -13.13
C LYS A 206 -5.13 12.91 -13.60
N GLY A 207 -6.07 12.27 -12.91
CA GLY A 207 -7.49 12.34 -13.23
C GLY A 207 -8.06 13.76 -13.23
N PHE A 208 -7.70 14.58 -12.23
CA PHE A 208 -8.12 15.98 -12.16
C PHE A 208 -7.52 16.83 -13.28
N ARG A 209 -6.24 16.65 -13.61
CA ARG A 209 -5.60 17.36 -14.72
C ARG A 209 -6.29 17.04 -16.05
N GLU A 210 -6.53 15.76 -16.33
CA GLU A 210 -7.24 15.30 -17.53
C GLU A 210 -8.67 15.84 -17.58
N TYR A 211 -9.35 15.85 -16.43
CA TYR A 211 -10.70 16.42 -16.30
C TYR A 211 -10.73 17.91 -16.64
N PHE A 212 -9.88 18.74 -16.02
CA PHE A 212 -9.87 20.19 -16.26
C PHE A 212 -9.46 20.54 -17.69
N GLU A 213 -8.53 19.80 -18.28
CA GLU A 213 -8.17 19.97 -19.69
C GLU A 213 -9.38 19.70 -20.60
N LYS A 214 -10.11 18.61 -20.36
CA LYS A 214 -11.32 18.26 -21.12
C LYS A 214 -12.41 19.31 -20.93
N LEU A 215 -12.65 19.74 -19.70
CA LEU A 215 -13.63 20.78 -19.39
C LEU A 215 -13.32 22.09 -20.13
N ASN A 216 -12.07 22.57 -20.06
CA ASN A 216 -11.67 23.80 -20.73
C ASN A 216 -11.75 23.72 -22.26
N LYS A 217 -11.46 22.56 -22.86
CA LYS A 217 -11.68 22.32 -24.29
C LYS A 217 -13.16 22.48 -24.67
N MET A 218 -14.06 21.92 -23.86
CA MET A 218 -15.51 22.06 -24.07
C MET A 218 -15.98 23.51 -23.92
N LEU A 219 -15.55 24.22 -22.87
CA LEU A 219 -15.90 25.62 -22.62
C LEU A 219 -15.37 26.56 -23.72
N SER A 220 -14.24 26.21 -24.35
CA SER A 220 -13.66 27.00 -25.46
C SER A 220 -14.34 26.73 -26.80
N ALA A 221 -14.79 25.51 -27.05
CA ALA A 221 -15.45 25.14 -28.30
C ALA A 221 -16.83 25.78 -28.48
N ASP A 222 -17.53 26.06 -27.37
CA ASP A 222 -18.87 26.62 -27.34
C ASP A 222 -18.92 27.99 -26.62
N ALA A 223 -17.93 28.85 -26.91
CA ALA A 223 -17.69 30.09 -26.16
C ALA A 223 -18.89 31.07 -26.13
N LEU A 224 -19.83 30.97 -27.08
CA LEU A 224 -21.02 31.84 -27.16
C LEU A 224 -22.18 31.36 -26.28
N SER A 225 -22.27 30.07 -25.96
CA SER A 225 -23.34 29.50 -25.12
C SER A 225 -22.83 28.90 -23.80
N SER A 226 -21.52 28.86 -23.61
CA SER A 226 -20.87 28.33 -22.42
C SER A 226 -21.28 29.08 -21.14
N PRO A 227 -21.57 28.37 -20.03
CA PRO A 227 -21.98 28.98 -18.76
C PRO A 227 -20.87 29.78 -18.08
N ARG A 228 -19.61 29.57 -18.47
CA ARG A 228 -18.43 30.27 -17.95
C ARG A 228 -17.27 30.30 -18.94
N LYS A 229 -16.28 31.15 -18.69
CA LYS A 229 -14.98 31.11 -19.38
C LYS A 229 -14.17 29.89 -18.91
N PRO A 230 -13.23 29.38 -19.72
CA PRO A 230 -12.23 28.42 -19.26
C PRO A 230 -11.55 28.88 -17.96
N ILE A 231 -11.20 27.92 -17.09
CA ILE A 231 -10.59 28.18 -15.77
C ILE A 231 -9.09 27.87 -15.80
N LEU A 232 -8.28 28.69 -15.12
CA LEU A 232 -6.89 28.34 -14.85
C LEU A 232 -6.86 27.26 -13.76
N ALA A 233 -6.55 26.01 -14.11
CA ALA A 233 -6.53 24.91 -13.17
C ALA A 233 -5.10 24.46 -12.86
N GLU A 234 -4.74 24.49 -11.58
CA GLU A 234 -3.49 23.95 -11.07
C GLU A 234 -3.80 22.76 -10.14
N VAL A 235 -3.21 21.60 -10.43
CA VAL A 235 -3.33 20.40 -9.60
C VAL A 235 -1.96 20.06 -9.04
N ILE A 236 -1.80 20.29 -7.74
CA ILE A 236 -0.55 20.15 -7.00
C ILE A 236 -0.54 18.76 -6.36
N GLN A 237 0.45 17.95 -6.75
CA GLN A 237 0.70 16.69 -6.05
C GLN A 237 1.42 16.98 -4.75
N VAL A 238 0.79 16.66 -3.62
CA VAL A 238 1.40 16.77 -2.30
C VAL A 238 2.26 15.54 -2.05
N ALA A 239 3.45 15.73 -1.47
CA ALA A 239 4.29 14.60 -1.10
C ALA A 239 3.64 13.82 0.05
N GLU A 240 3.43 12.53 -0.16
CA GLU A 240 2.84 11.66 0.86
C GLU A 240 3.80 11.51 2.05
N GLY A 241 3.31 11.84 3.25
CA GLY A 241 3.93 11.47 4.51
C GLY A 241 3.44 10.10 4.96
N SER A 242 4.32 9.30 5.59
CA SER A 242 3.92 8.06 6.24
C SER A 242 3.89 8.24 7.76
N THR A 243 2.72 8.03 8.33
CA THR A 243 2.51 7.95 9.77
C THR A 243 1.80 6.64 10.09
N PHE A 244 2.02 6.13 11.30
CA PHE A 244 1.50 4.85 11.74
C PHE A 244 0.94 5.00 13.14
N LEU A 245 -0.06 4.19 13.47
CA LEU A 245 -0.49 4.06 14.86
C LEU A 245 0.62 3.38 15.67
N SER A 246 0.56 3.53 17.01
CA SER A 246 1.42 2.72 17.87
C SER A 246 1.14 1.23 17.61
N PRO A 247 2.14 0.34 17.63
CA PRO A 247 1.91 -1.08 17.34
C PRO A 247 0.81 -1.72 18.19
N ILE A 248 0.68 -1.30 19.45
CA ILE A 248 -0.34 -1.82 20.38
C ILE A 248 -1.73 -1.33 19.98
N THR A 249 -1.86 -0.02 19.76
CA THR A 249 -3.13 0.60 19.33
C THR A 249 -3.59 0.00 18.00
N GLU A 250 -2.67 -0.14 17.04
CA GLU A 250 -2.99 -0.65 15.72
C GLU A 250 -3.51 -2.09 15.75
N VAL A 251 -2.83 -2.96 16.50
CA VAL A 251 -3.27 -4.35 16.67
C VAL A 251 -4.62 -4.41 17.36
N ALA A 252 -4.87 -3.55 18.35
CA ALA A 252 -6.16 -3.47 19.03
C ALA A 252 -7.29 -3.04 18.09
N GLU A 253 -7.08 -2.02 17.24
CA GLU A 253 -8.09 -1.57 16.27
C GLU A 253 -8.34 -2.63 15.18
N VAL A 254 -7.30 -3.26 14.63
CA VAL A 254 -7.47 -4.36 13.67
C VAL A 254 -8.19 -5.55 14.31
N GLN A 255 -7.93 -5.86 15.59
CA GLN A 255 -8.66 -6.90 16.29
C GLN A 255 -10.15 -6.55 16.46
N LYS A 256 -10.49 -5.26 16.70
CA LYS A 256 -11.89 -4.81 16.72
C LYS A 256 -12.55 -4.96 15.36
N MET A 257 -11.85 -4.61 14.26
CA MET A 257 -12.34 -4.83 12.89
C MET A 257 -12.64 -6.32 12.64
N ILE A 258 -11.73 -7.21 13.05
CA ILE A 258 -11.92 -8.67 12.94
C ILE A 258 -13.12 -9.14 13.76
N ASN A 259 -13.27 -8.65 14.99
CA ASN A 259 -14.40 -9.02 15.84
C ASN A 259 -15.74 -8.59 15.20
N ALA A 260 -15.82 -7.36 14.68
CA ALA A 260 -17.00 -6.86 13.98
C ALA A 260 -17.29 -7.67 12.71
N HIS A 261 -16.27 -8.03 11.94
CA HIS A 261 -16.41 -8.90 10.79
C HIS A 261 -16.95 -10.27 11.18
N ASN A 262 -16.37 -10.92 12.20
CA ASN A 262 -16.74 -12.25 12.62
C ASN A 262 -18.18 -12.35 13.16
N LEU A 263 -18.72 -11.25 13.68
CA LEU A 263 -20.12 -11.15 14.07
C LEU A 263 -21.06 -11.08 12.85
N SER A 264 -20.62 -10.46 11.75
CA SER A 264 -21.45 -10.20 10.57
C SER A 264 -21.24 -11.18 9.41
N CYS A 265 -20.11 -11.91 9.34
CA CYS A 265 -19.73 -12.69 8.16
C CYS A 265 -20.68 -13.86 7.85
N GLY A 266 -21.41 -14.34 8.86
CA GLY A 266 -22.42 -15.40 8.70
C GLY A 266 -23.80 -14.91 8.24
N ASP A 267 -24.05 -13.60 8.22
CA ASP A 267 -25.34 -13.01 7.86
C ASP A 267 -25.22 -12.12 6.61
N PRO A 268 -25.80 -12.53 5.46
CA PRO A 268 -25.81 -11.73 4.24
C PRO A 268 -26.41 -10.33 4.41
N ALA A 269 -27.33 -10.13 5.36
CA ALA A 269 -27.93 -8.82 5.63
C ALA A 269 -26.97 -7.84 6.32
N LEU A 270 -25.99 -8.36 7.06
CA LEU A 270 -24.97 -7.58 7.77
C LEU A 270 -23.65 -7.47 6.98
N ASN A 271 -23.51 -8.20 5.87
CA ASN A 271 -22.35 -8.17 5.00
C ASN A 271 -22.50 -7.11 3.88
N PHE A 272 -22.39 -5.84 4.25
CA PHE A 272 -22.60 -4.69 3.36
C PHE A 272 -21.62 -4.65 2.18
N THR A 273 -20.39 -5.09 2.41
CA THR A 273 -19.33 -5.08 1.38
C THR A 273 -19.38 -6.29 0.47
N LYS A 274 -20.18 -7.32 0.82
CA LYS A 274 -20.18 -8.65 0.17
C LYS A 274 -18.81 -9.32 0.26
N SER A 275 -18.13 -9.13 1.39
CA SER A 275 -16.88 -9.80 1.70
C SER A 275 -17.01 -11.31 1.53
N THR A 276 -16.02 -11.92 0.89
CA THR A 276 -16.02 -13.37 0.57
C THR A 276 -15.32 -14.22 1.64
N TYR A 277 -14.76 -13.57 2.66
CA TYR A 277 -13.99 -14.23 3.71
C TYR A 277 -14.90 -14.81 4.80
N GLY A 278 -14.52 -15.98 5.32
CA GLY A 278 -15.10 -16.55 6.53
C GLY A 278 -14.60 -15.85 7.80
N ARG A 279 -14.72 -16.51 8.96
CA ARG A 279 -14.18 -15.95 10.22
C ARG A 279 -12.68 -15.68 10.08
N LEU A 280 -12.24 -14.52 10.53
CA LEU A 280 -10.87 -14.04 10.47
C LEU A 280 -10.20 -14.07 11.85
N GLN A 281 -8.87 -14.16 11.85
CA GLN A 281 -8.03 -14.04 13.04
C GLN A 281 -6.66 -13.44 12.72
N ILE A 282 -6.02 -12.87 13.74
CA ILE A 282 -4.61 -12.45 13.69
C ILE A 282 -3.73 -13.69 13.90
N LYS A 283 -2.79 -13.91 13.00
CA LYS A 283 -1.77 -14.98 13.11
C LYS A 283 -0.38 -14.36 13.14
N ARG A 284 0.55 -15.03 13.81
CA ARG A 284 1.93 -14.58 13.96
C ARG A 284 2.86 -15.35 13.03
N ILE A 285 3.69 -14.63 12.26
CA ILE A 285 4.73 -15.22 11.39
C ILE A 285 6.10 -14.83 11.93
N VAL A 286 6.93 -15.81 12.24
CA VAL A 286 8.34 -15.59 12.63
C VAL A 286 9.22 -15.70 11.40
N HIS A 287 9.92 -14.62 11.06
CA HIS A 287 10.90 -14.63 9.96
C HIS A 287 12.21 -15.30 10.37
N TYR A 288 12.68 -15.03 11.58
CA TYR A 288 13.87 -15.66 12.13
C TYR A 288 13.93 -15.53 13.65
N THR A 289 14.75 -16.38 14.26
CA THR A 289 15.22 -16.21 15.63
C THR A 289 16.68 -15.76 15.57
N GLY A 290 17.05 -14.77 16.38
CA GLY A 290 18.37 -14.18 16.35
C GLY A 290 18.73 -13.48 17.66
N TYR A 291 20.01 -13.16 17.80
CA TYR A 291 20.45 -12.18 18.79
C TYR A 291 20.19 -10.79 18.20
N LEU A 292 19.11 -10.16 18.65
CA LEU A 292 18.62 -8.88 18.14
C LEU A 292 19.53 -7.75 18.62
N ILE A 293 19.88 -6.87 17.69
CA ILE A 293 20.75 -5.72 17.90
C ILE A 293 19.87 -4.50 18.12
N SER A 294 20.24 -3.63 19.07
CA SER A 294 19.53 -2.36 19.29
C SER A 294 19.65 -1.45 18.06
N ASN A 295 18.69 -0.52 17.85
CA ASN A 295 18.78 0.43 16.75
C ASN A 295 20.05 1.30 16.87
N THR A 296 20.39 1.73 18.09
CA THR A 296 21.62 2.50 18.37
C THR A 296 22.88 1.74 17.96
N ASP A 297 22.97 0.45 18.28
CA ASP A 297 24.10 -0.39 17.88
C ASP A 297 24.11 -0.67 16.38
N SER A 298 22.93 -0.88 15.78
CA SER A 298 22.78 -1.08 14.33
C SER A 298 23.32 0.13 13.56
N SER A 299 22.97 1.35 13.97
CA SER A 299 23.50 2.58 13.36
C SER A 299 25.02 2.71 13.55
N ARG A 300 25.55 2.37 14.73
CA ARG A 300 27.00 2.36 14.97
C ARG A 300 27.72 1.35 14.07
N LEU A 301 27.18 0.15 13.93
CA LEU A 301 27.72 -0.89 13.05
C LEU A 301 27.77 -0.44 11.59
N ILE A 302 26.69 0.17 11.10
CA ILE A 302 26.62 0.72 9.74
C ILE A 302 27.67 1.82 9.55
N ASN A 303 27.70 2.80 10.45
CA ASN A 303 28.59 3.95 10.33
C ASN A 303 30.08 3.57 10.41
N GLN A 304 30.44 2.61 11.27
CA GLN A 304 31.83 2.23 11.48
C GLN A 304 32.33 1.15 10.51
N PHE A 305 31.50 0.17 10.14
CA PHE A 305 31.94 -1.02 9.40
C PHE A 305 31.33 -1.17 8.01
N LEU A 306 30.28 -0.43 7.67
CA LEU A 306 29.70 -0.46 6.33
C LEU A 306 30.10 0.77 5.52
N ASN A 307 29.77 1.97 6.00
CA ASN A 307 29.94 3.22 5.25
C ASN A 307 31.38 3.42 4.71
N PRO A 308 32.46 3.14 5.46
CA PRO A 308 33.82 3.29 4.94
C PRO A 308 34.18 2.32 3.79
N HIS A 309 33.41 1.25 3.61
CA HIS A 309 33.62 0.20 2.62
C HIS A 309 32.63 0.25 1.45
N LEU A 310 31.68 1.18 1.47
CA LEU A 310 30.74 1.36 0.37
C LEU A 310 31.39 2.16 -0.78
N PRO A 311 31.21 1.73 -2.04
CA PRO A 311 31.62 2.53 -3.19
C PRO A 311 30.93 3.90 -3.22
N SER A 312 31.65 4.95 -3.63
CA SER A 312 31.12 6.31 -3.77
C SER A 312 29.86 6.33 -4.65
N GLY A 313 28.80 6.99 -4.18
CA GLY A 313 27.50 7.11 -4.88
C GLY A 313 26.54 5.93 -4.71
N LEU A 314 26.94 4.85 -4.02
CA LEU A 314 26.04 3.72 -3.74
C LEU A 314 25.07 4.01 -2.58
N ILE A 315 25.47 4.88 -1.64
CA ILE A 315 24.62 5.29 -0.52
C ILE A 315 23.37 6.01 -1.04
N ASP A 316 23.51 6.79 -2.12
CA ASP A 316 22.44 7.61 -2.70
C ASP A 316 21.58 6.85 -3.73
N SER A 317 21.95 5.62 -4.10
CA SER A 317 21.31 4.90 -5.22
C SER A 317 20.03 4.15 -4.85
N HIS A 318 19.62 4.13 -3.56
CA HIS A 318 18.51 3.33 -3.03
C HIS A 318 18.59 1.82 -3.35
N GLU A 319 19.76 1.32 -3.75
CA GLU A 319 19.94 -0.09 -4.09
C GLU A 319 20.32 -0.98 -2.90
N LEU A 320 20.66 -0.36 -1.76
CA LEU A 320 21.07 -1.02 -0.54
C LEU A 320 19.89 -1.23 0.40
N LYS A 321 19.80 -2.44 0.95
CA LYS A 321 18.97 -2.77 2.10
C LYS A 321 19.88 -3.00 3.29
N TYR A 322 19.82 -2.13 4.27
CA TYR A 322 20.52 -2.29 5.54
C TYR A 322 19.88 -3.42 6.36
N MET A 323 20.72 -4.26 6.97
CA MET A 323 20.30 -5.48 7.67
C MET A 323 21.03 -5.71 9.00
N ALA A 324 21.73 -4.69 9.52
CA ALA A 324 22.58 -4.76 10.71
C ALA A 324 21.81 -4.92 12.04
N ASN A 325 20.72 -5.70 12.05
CA ASN A 325 19.76 -5.80 13.16
C ASN A 325 19.81 -7.13 13.92
N ASN A 326 20.60 -8.12 13.47
CA ASN A 326 20.75 -9.38 14.19
C ASN A 326 22.10 -10.10 13.94
N VAL A 327 22.47 -10.93 14.91
CA VAL A 327 23.29 -12.13 14.66
C VAL A 327 22.32 -13.32 14.54
N LEU A 328 22.33 -14.00 13.40
CA LEU A 328 21.29 -15.00 13.09
C LEU A 328 21.50 -16.31 13.87
N ILE A 329 20.50 -16.72 14.66
CA ILE A 329 20.46 -18.05 15.31
C ILE A 329 19.96 -19.07 14.29
N THR A 330 18.75 -18.89 13.78
CA THR A 330 18.14 -19.76 12.77
C THR A 330 17.12 -18.99 11.92
N PRO A 331 17.00 -19.23 10.60
CA PRO A 331 16.14 -18.45 9.69
C PRO A 331 14.65 -18.85 9.77
N ARG A 332 14.17 -19.21 10.96
CA ARG A 332 12.80 -19.67 11.25
C ARG A 332 12.51 -19.51 12.75
N LEU A 333 11.32 -19.92 13.19
CA LEU A 333 11.07 -20.13 14.62
C LEU A 333 12.02 -21.20 15.16
N ALA A 334 12.74 -20.86 16.23
CA ALA A 334 13.61 -21.79 16.92
C ALA A 334 12.77 -22.84 17.67
N GLN A 335 13.05 -24.11 17.39
CA GLN A 335 12.54 -25.19 18.23
C GLN A 335 13.21 -25.15 19.61
N LYS A 336 12.53 -25.67 20.64
CA LYS A 336 13.01 -25.68 22.03
C LYS A 336 14.49 -26.09 22.18
N PRO A 337 15.00 -27.17 21.54
CA PRO A 337 16.42 -27.55 21.68
C PRO A 337 17.41 -26.54 21.09
N ILE A 338 17.01 -25.76 20.07
CA ILE A 338 17.83 -24.68 19.52
C ILE A 338 17.82 -23.51 20.49
N LEU A 339 16.65 -23.16 21.01
CA LEU A 339 16.48 -22.04 21.92
C LEU A 339 17.21 -22.26 23.25
N ASP A 340 17.15 -23.48 23.80
CA ASP A 340 17.86 -23.87 25.02
C ASP A 340 19.38 -23.73 24.85
N ARG A 341 19.92 -24.09 23.67
CA ARG A 341 21.36 -23.90 23.34
C ARG A 341 21.74 -22.44 23.15
N ALA A 342 20.82 -21.59 22.70
CA ALA A 342 21.01 -20.14 22.60
C ALA A 342 20.82 -19.41 23.95
N GLY A 343 20.36 -20.13 24.99
CA GLY A 343 20.16 -19.58 26.34
C GLY A 343 18.75 -19.07 26.64
N GLY A 344 17.77 -19.28 25.76
CA GLY A 344 16.39 -18.82 25.95
C GLY A 344 16.12 -17.42 25.40
N ILE A 345 14.85 -17.11 25.12
CA ILE A 345 14.41 -15.74 24.76
C ILE A 345 14.76 -14.78 25.91
N GLY A 346 15.25 -13.58 25.57
CA GLY A 346 15.65 -12.56 26.53
C GLY A 346 17.10 -12.68 27.02
N LYS A 347 17.81 -13.78 26.72
CA LYS A 347 19.23 -13.92 27.06
C LYS A 347 20.05 -12.83 26.37
N LYS A 348 20.83 -12.11 27.17
CA LYS A 348 21.78 -11.09 26.69
C LYS A 348 23.14 -11.71 26.40
N ILE A 349 23.72 -11.32 25.27
CA ILE A 349 25.09 -11.71 24.88
C ILE A 349 25.83 -10.49 24.33
N GLY A 350 27.04 -10.26 24.85
CA GLY A 350 27.98 -9.29 24.30
C GLY A 350 28.72 -9.86 23.09
N TRP A 351 28.91 -9.06 22.06
CA TRP A 351 29.62 -9.43 20.84
C TRP A 351 30.70 -8.41 20.51
N ARG A 352 31.85 -8.89 20.06
CA ARG A 352 32.94 -8.07 19.51
C ARG A 352 33.05 -8.28 18.02
N VAL A 353 33.13 -7.20 17.24
CA VAL A 353 33.47 -7.28 15.81
C VAL A 353 34.94 -7.63 15.64
N THR A 354 35.24 -8.69 14.89
CA THR A 354 36.60 -9.20 14.65
C THR A 354 37.02 -9.17 13.19
N GLY A 355 36.10 -8.94 12.27
CA GLY A 355 36.43 -8.82 10.86
C GLY A 355 35.27 -8.30 10.02
N THR A 356 35.57 -7.75 8.86
CA THR A 356 34.59 -7.32 7.84
C THR A 356 34.89 -8.00 6.51
N ALA A 357 33.87 -8.13 5.67
CA ALA A 357 34.01 -8.68 4.33
C ALA A 357 32.87 -8.22 3.43
N ASP A 358 33.11 -8.26 2.13
CA ASP A 358 32.07 -8.17 1.11
C ASP A 358 31.99 -9.47 0.29
N PHE A 359 30.85 -9.70 -0.33
CA PHE A 359 30.63 -10.76 -1.31
C PHE A 359 30.10 -10.14 -2.60
N GLU A 360 30.95 -10.17 -3.64
CA GLU A 360 30.65 -9.68 -5.00
C GLU A 360 30.14 -8.22 -5.06
N ASN A 361 30.51 -7.34 -4.11
CA ASN A 361 29.93 -5.99 -3.99
C ASN A 361 28.37 -6.00 -3.94
N LYS A 362 27.80 -7.09 -3.41
CA LYS A 362 26.35 -7.30 -3.30
C LYS A 362 25.90 -7.57 -1.87
N LEU A 363 26.83 -7.93 -0.99
CA LEU A 363 26.56 -8.20 0.41
C LEU A 363 27.77 -7.78 1.22
N TRP A 364 27.54 -7.12 2.35
CA TRP A 364 28.57 -6.72 3.30
C TRP A 364 28.24 -7.32 4.65
N ALA A 365 29.26 -7.83 5.35
CA ALA A 365 29.08 -8.53 6.62
C ALA A 365 30.21 -8.23 7.60
N ALA A 366 29.89 -8.37 8.89
CA ALA A 366 30.83 -8.33 9.98
C ALA A 366 30.85 -9.69 10.70
N ARG A 367 32.05 -10.24 10.92
CA ARG A 367 32.27 -11.41 11.78
C ARG A 367 32.37 -10.95 13.22
N VAL A 368 31.74 -11.69 14.12
CA VAL A 368 31.75 -11.39 15.55
C VAL A 368 32.25 -12.56 16.38
N THR A 369 32.62 -12.29 17.63
CA THR A 369 32.90 -13.31 18.65
C THR A 369 32.21 -12.90 19.95
N PRO A 370 31.77 -13.86 20.77
CA PRO A 370 31.13 -13.52 22.04
C PRO A 370 32.10 -12.86 23.02
N VAL A 371 31.57 -12.07 23.95
CA VAL A 371 32.30 -11.42 25.04
C VAL A 371 31.56 -11.71 26.36
N PRO A 372 32.20 -12.40 27.33
CA PRO A 372 33.54 -13.00 27.26
C PRO A 372 33.63 -14.14 26.24
N GLU A 373 34.84 -14.52 25.80
CA GLU A 373 35.04 -15.60 24.81
C GLU A 373 34.55 -16.97 25.30
N SER A 374 34.38 -17.14 26.61
CA SER A 374 33.81 -18.33 27.23
C SER A 374 32.27 -18.38 27.20
N GLU A 375 31.61 -17.29 26.79
CA GLU A 375 30.15 -17.23 26.73
C GLU A 375 29.62 -18.21 25.68
N LYS A 376 28.71 -19.08 26.12
CA LYS A 376 28.09 -20.09 25.25
C LYS A 376 27.05 -19.42 24.35
N TYR A 377 27.09 -19.76 23.07
CA TYR A 377 26.11 -19.32 22.08
C TYR A 377 25.79 -20.45 21.10
N TYR A 378 24.71 -20.26 20.35
CA TYR A 378 24.35 -21.12 19.22
C TYR A 378 23.98 -20.28 17.99
N THR A 379 24.47 -20.69 16.82
CA THR A 379 24.09 -20.20 15.50
C THR A 379 24.08 -21.37 14.52
N ASP A 380 23.13 -21.41 13.57
CA ASP A 380 23.13 -22.40 12.49
C ASP A 380 24.33 -22.21 11.54
N ASN A 381 24.83 -20.97 11.43
CA ASN A 381 26.09 -20.68 10.74
C ASN A 381 27.27 -20.94 11.71
N PRO A 382 28.28 -21.75 11.34
CA PRO A 382 29.45 -21.99 12.19
C PRO A 382 30.19 -20.71 12.60
N ILE A 383 30.17 -19.70 11.74
CA ILE A 383 30.75 -18.39 12.01
C ILE A 383 29.60 -17.43 12.34
N PRO A 384 29.54 -16.88 13.56
CA PRO A 384 28.54 -15.88 13.89
C PRO A 384 28.87 -14.58 13.14
N VAL A 385 27.88 -14.11 12.38
CA VAL A 385 28.01 -12.98 11.45
C VAL A 385 26.80 -12.08 11.53
N ILE A 386 27.04 -10.79 11.32
CA ILE A 386 26.03 -9.76 11.06
C ILE A 386 26.05 -9.48 9.57
N VAL A 387 24.89 -9.53 8.91
CA VAL A 387 24.76 -9.01 7.55
C VAL A 387 24.51 -7.51 7.66
N LEU A 388 25.48 -6.68 7.28
CA LEU A 388 25.38 -5.23 7.42
C LEU A 388 24.44 -4.63 6.38
N ALA A 389 24.61 -5.03 5.12
CA ALA A 389 23.72 -4.64 4.03
C ALA A 389 23.74 -5.66 2.89
N VAL A 390 22.68 -5.64 2.09
CA VAL A 390 22.57 -6.38 0.84
C VAL A 390 22.10 -5.45 -0.28
N ARG A 391 22.65 -5.61 -1.47
CA ARG A 391 22.16 -4.94 -2.67
C ARG A 391 20.90 -5.63 -3.19
N LYS A 392 20.03 -4.89 -3.87
CA LYS A 392 18.81 -5.41 -4.51
C LYS A 392 19.12 -6.67 -5.35
N GLY A 393 18.35 -7.74 -5.12
CA GLY A 393 18.51 -9.03 -5.78
C GLY A 393 19.51 -10.00 -5.12
N ALA A 394 20.32 -9.53 -4.16
CA ALA A 394 21.17 -10.39 -3.34
C ALA A 394 20.37 -11.05 -2.20
N ARG A 395 20.88 -12.17 -1.68
CA ARG A 395 20.24 -12.91 -0.58
C ARG A 395 21.17 -12.97 0.63
N PRO A 396 20.67 -12.72 1.86
CA PRO A 396 21.48 -12.78 3.09
C PRO A 396 22.20 -14.11 3.30
N VAL A 397 21.59 -15.22 2.84
CA VAL A 397 22.20 -16.57 2.92
C VAL A 397 23.55 -16.69 2.21
N ASN A 398 23.86 -15.78 1.26
CA ASN A 398 25.16 -15.75 0.61
C ASN A 398 26.31 -15.38 1.56
N VAL A 399 26.04 -14.89 2.77
CA VAL A 399 27.08 -14.62 3.78
C VAL A 399 27.92 -15.86 4.10
N GLY A 400 27.33 -17.07 4.04
CA GLY A 400 28.04 -18.32 4.24
C GLY A 400 29.05 -18.66 3.13
N LYS A 401 29.08 -17.90 2.03
CA LYS A 401 30.05 -18.05 0.93
C LYS A 401 31.30 -17.17 1.10
N ILE A 402 31.32 -16.29 2.10
CA ILE A 402 32.48 -15.43 2.36
C ILE A 402 33.61 -16.28 2.94
N GLN A 403 34.74 -16.29 2.22
CA GLN A 403 35.97 -16.97 2.62
C GLN A 403 37.00 -15.99 3.18
N ASN A 404 37.07 -14.78 2.58
CA ASN A 404 38.11 -13.80 2.88
C ASN A 404 37.57 -12.73 3.84
N TRP A 405 38.07 -12.73 5.07
CA TRP A 405 37.69 -11.77 6.11
C TRP A 405 38.86 -10.82 6.39
N LEU A 406 38.61 -9.52 6.28
CA LEU A 406 39.57 -8.49 6.68
C LEU A 406 39.51 -8.35 8.21
N PRO A 407 40.64 -8.54 8.93
CA PRO A 407 40.64 -8.45 10.39
C PRO A 407 40.39 -7.02 10.86
N VAL A 408 39.60 -6.86 11.92
CA VAL A 408 39.42 -5.58 12.62
C VAL A 408 40.41 -5.52 13.78
N PRO A 409 41.33 -4.54 13.83
CA PRO A 409 42.29 -4.41 14.93
C PRO A 409 41.61 -4.15 16.28
N PRO A 410 42.22 -4.55 17.42
CA PRO A 410 41.64 -4.36 18.76
C PRO A 410 41.23 -2.91 19.07
N GLU A 411 42.05 -1.94 18.66
CA GLU A 411 41.81 -0.50 18.79
C GLU A 411 40.61 0.01 17.99
N ARG A 412 40.13 -0.75 17.00
CA ARG A 412 38.89 -0.48 16.24
C ARG A 412 37.79 -1.50 16.55
N SER A 413 37.99 -2.34 17.57
CA SER A 413 37.01 -3.35 17.93
C SER A 413 35.83 -2.69 18.61
N PHE A 414 34.64 -2.98 18.09
CA PHE A 414 33.38 -2.50 18.62
C PHE A 414 32.69 -3.63 19.38
N VAL A 415 32.29 -3.37 20.62
CA VAL A 415 31.55 -4.30 21.46
C VAL A 415 30.13 -3.78 21.66
N PHE A 416 29.15 -4.65 21.47
CA PHE A 416 27.73 -4.33 21.63
C PHE A 416 26.99 -5.49 22.29
N GLU A 417 25.83 -5.19 22.88
CA GLU A 417 24.96 -6.19 23.49
C GLU A 417 23.84 -6.58 22.51
N THR A 418 23.43 -7.83 22.59
CA THR A 418 22.28 -8.36 21.86
C THR A 418 21.35 -9.10 22.80
N VAL A 419 20.10 -9.28 22.38
CA VAL A 419 19.10 -10.05 23.12
C VAL A 419 18.54 -11.16 22.23
N VAL A 420 18.52 -12.40 22.71
CA VAL A 420 17.86 -13.50 22.00
C VAL A 420 16.37 -13.18 21.83
N GLY A 421 15.91 -13.13 20.59
CA GLY A 421 14.54 -12.79 20.25
C GLY A 421 14.15 -13.22 18.85
N GLU A 422 12.92 -12.89 18.48
CA GLU A 422 12.31 -13.27 17.21
C GLU A 422 11.92 -12.02 16.44
N LYS A 423 12.30 -11.95 15.15
CA LYS A 423 11.69 -10.98 14.24
C LYS A 423 10.42 -11.60 13.70
N ALA A 424 9.29 -11.10 14.16
CA ALA A 424 7.97 -11.54 13.74
C ALA A 424 7.16 -10.39 13.14
N VAL A 425 6.21 -10.75 12.30
CA VAL A 425 5.14 -9.88 11.80
C VAL A 425 3.80 -10.60 11.97
N LEU A 426 2.73 -9.85 11.99
CA LEU A 426 1.37 -10.33 12.06
C LEU A 426 0.78 -10.46 10.66
N ARG A 427 -0.16 -11.37 10.51
CA ARG A 427 -1.04 -11.46 9.35
C ARG A 427 -2.49 -11.57 9.78
N VAL A 428 -3.40 -11.08 8.95
CA VAL A 428 -4.82 -11.42 9.06
C VAL A 428 -5.11 -12.56 8.09
N GLY A 429 -5.88 -13.56 8.54
CA GLY A 429 -6.31 -14.65 7.68
C GLY A 429 -7.48 -15.42 8.26
N GLU A 430 -8.12 -16.25 7.44
CA GLU A 430 -9.25 -17.07 7.89
C GLU A 430 -8.85 -18.01 9.02
N GLU A 431 -9.77 -18.22 9.96
CA GLU A 431 -9.66 -19.21 11.00
C GLU A 431 -9.66 -20.61 10.38
N ASP A 432 -8.64 -21.41 10.70
CA ASP A 432 -8.55 -22.80 10.31
C ASP A 432 -8.42 -23.61 11.60
N PRO A 433 -9.47 -24.37 12.00
CA PRO A 433 -9.46 -25.14 13.24
C PRO A 433 -8.36 -26.20 13.28
N ASP A 434 -7.87 -26.64 12.12
CA ASP A 434 -6.87 -27.69 12.01
C ASP A 434 -5.44 -27.13 11.91
N GLU A 435 -5.25 -25.80 11.76
CA GLU A 435 -3.94 -25.18 11.60
C GLU A 435 -3.27 -24.91 12.97
N GLY A 436 -2.22 -25.68 13.29
CA GLY A 436 -1.42 -25.47 14.50
C GLY A 436 -0.49 -24.24 14.42
N GLU A 437 0.08 -23.81 15.56
CA GLU A 437 1.00 -22.64 15.62
C GLU A 437 2.17 -22.75 14.62
N TRP A 438 2.71 -23.95 14.43
CA TRP A 438 3.80 -24.19 13.48
C TRP A 438 3.36 -24.07 12.03
N GLU A 439 2.16 -24.54 11.71
CA GLU A 439 1.59 -24.48 10.36
C GLU A 439 1.20 -23.04 10.00
N SER A 440 0.77 -22.26 11.00
CA SER A 440 0.45 -20.84 10.89
C SER A 440 1.63 -19.95 10.45
N GLN A 441 2.87 -20.46 10.55
CA GLN A 441 4.06 -19.75 10.10
C GLN A 441 4.22 -19.76 8.59
N PHE A 442 3.63 -20.75 7.91
CA PHE A 442 3.69 -20.86 6.48
C PHE A 442 2.43 -20.23 5.89
N SER A 443 2.59 -19.44 4.83
CA SER A 443 1.44 -19.06 4.00
C SER A 443 0.87 -20.33 3.40
N SER A 444 -0.20 -20.86 3.98
CA SER A 444 -0.91 -22.00 3.41
C SER A 444 -1.24 -21.63 1.97
N LYS A 445 -0.98 -22.55 1.03
CA LYS A 445 -1.29 -22.37 -0.39
C LYS A 445 -2.80 -22.39 -0.55
N GLN A 446 -3.49 -21.32 -0.14
CA GLN A 446 -4.87 -21.12 -0.50
C GLN A 446 -4.92 -21.13 -2.03
N LYS A 447 -5.66 -22.11 -2.56
CA LYS A 447 -5.94 -22.26 -3.98
C LYS A 447 -6.30 -20.87 -4.50
N ARG A 448 -5.61 -20.41 -5.55
CA ARG A 448 -5.92 -19.19 -6.29
C ARG A 448 -7.40 -19.21 -6.70
N ARG A 449 -8.29 -18.77 -5.81
CA ARG A 449 -9.63 -18.37 -6.19
C ARG A 449 -9.40 -17.12 -7.02
N ARG A 450 -9.86 -17.17 -8.27
CA ARG A 450 -9.79 -16.06 -9.21
C ARG A 450 -10.35 -14.85 -8.46
N GLN A 451 -9.48 -13.87 -8.16
CA GLN A 451 -9.93 -12.51 -7.93
C GLN A 451 -10.85 -12.19 -9.09
N HIS A 452 -12.12 -11.99 -8.78
CA HIS A 452 -13.08 -11.54 -9.76
C HIS A 452 -12.61 -10.15 -10.18
N ASP A 453 -12.43 -9.96 -11.48
CA ASP A 453 -12.04 -8.72 -12.12
C ASP A 453 -13.21 -7.73 -11.92
N THR A 454 -13.29 -7.07 -10.77
CA THR A 454 -14.39 -6.14 -10.46
C THR A 454 -13.98 -5.04 -9.52
N ARG A 455 -14.31 -3.81 -9.97
CA ARG A 455 -14.32 -2.54 -9.24
C ARG A 455 -12.95 -2.13 -8.70
N ASP A 456 -12.21 -1.36 -9.51
CA ASP A 456 -11.15 -0.49 -8.98
C ASP A 456 -11.76 0.40 -7.88
N GLU A 457 -11.63 -0.06 -6.65
CA GLU A 457 -11.73 0.74 -5.45
C GLU A 457 -10.39 1.40 -5.18
N ASP A 458 -10.50 2.63 -4.69
CA ASP A 458 -9.44 3.54 -4.35
C ASP A 458 -8.70 3.07 -3.08
N GLY A 459 -7.98 1.96 -3.21
CA GLY A 459 -7.06 1.40 -2.21
C GLY A 459 -5.78 0.86 -2.84
N ALA A 460 -5.46 1.25 -4.07
CA ALA A 460 -4.26 0.78 -4.76
C ALA A 460 -3.00 1.52 -4.28
N TYR A 461 -2.60 1.29 -3.03
CA TYR A 461 -1.18 1.26 -2.67
C TYR A 461 -0.54 0.07 -3.36
N SER A 462 -0.29 0.22 -4.66
CA SER A 462 0.40 -0.79 -5.47
C SER A 462 1.85 -0.88 -5.03
N PHE A 463 2.16 -1.76 -4.07
CA PHE A 463 3.38 -2.55 -4.14
C PHE A 463 3.22 -3.52 -5.32
N LYS A 464 3.46 -3.03 -6.54
CA LYS A 464 3.42 -3.88 -7.74
C LYS A 464 4.68 -4.73 -7.82
N ASP A 465 4.51 -6.02 -7.56
CA ASP A 465 5.28 -7.06 -8.23
C ASP A 465 5.00 -6.98 -9.73
N SER A 466 6.07 -6.81 -10.52
CA SER A 466 6.03 -6.53 -11.95
C SER A 466 5.44 -7.67 -12.76
N ARG A 467 4.22 -7.48 -13.23
CA ARG A 467 3.72 -7.97 -14.52
C ARG A 467 2.82 -6.89 -15.11
N ASP A 468 3.29 -6.17 -16.13
CA ASP A 468 2.62 -6.30 -17.42
C ASP A 468 3.44 -5.73 -18.59
N SER A 469 3.27 -6.40 -19.71
CA SER A 469 3.75 -6.11 -21.05
C SER A 469 2.86 -5.03 -21.67
N GLY A 470 3.39 -3.83 -21.87
CA GLY A 470 2.79 -2.85 -22.79
C GLY A 470 3.35 -3.02 -24.21
N TYR A 471 2.58 -2.65 -25.23
CA TYR A 471 2.89 -1.47 -26.04
C TYR A 471 1.86 -1.24 -27.17
N TYR A 472 1.35 -0.01 -27.24
CA TYR A 472 0.93 0.66 -28.49
C TYR A 472 2.05 1.63 -28.89
N GLN A 473 2.40 1.70 -30.19
CA GLN A 473 3.32 2.70 -30.74
C GLN A 473 2.78 3.23 -32.09
N HIS A 474 2.70 4.56 -32.23
CA HIS A 474 2.66 5.33 -33.49
C HIS A 474 4.10 5.80 -33.81
N GLY A 475 4.61 5.99 -35.04
CA GLY A 475 4.16 5.82 -36.42
C GLY A 475 5.28 6.18 -37.44
N GLU A 476 5.07 5.79 -38.71
CA GLU A 476 5.64 6.28 -40.00
C GLU A 476 7.09 5.93 -40.45
N PRO A 477 7.40 5.97 -41.78
CA PRO A 477 6.67 5.41 -42.93
C PRO A 477 7.58 4.58 -43.87
N SER A 478 6.96 3.87 -44.82
CA SER A 478 7.45 3.62 -46.19
C SER A 478 7.48 2.16 -46.71
N HIS A 479 6.90 2.03 -47.91
CA HIS A 479 7.05 1.04 -48.98
C HIS A 479 6.66 -0.44 -48.77
N GLY A 480 5.47 -0.78 -49.28
CA GLY A 480 5.40 -1.47 -50.57
C GLY A 480 4.97 -2.95 -50.59
N ARG A 481 4.03 -3.22 -51.52
CA ARG A 481 3.60 -4.51 -52.11
C ARG A 481 2.50 -5.29 -51.36
N GLN A 482 1.26 -5.21 -51.87
CA GLN A 482 0.65 -6.10 -52.90
C GLN A 482 0.16 -7.40 -52.24
N HIS A 483 -1.06 -7.92 -52.39
CA HIS A 483 -2.19 -7.78 -53.31
C HIS A 483 -3.44 -8.31 -52.54
N GLN A 484 -4.60 -7.63 -52.60
CA GLN A 484 -5.84 -8.08 -53.28
C GLN A 484 -6.34 -9.50 -52.87
N HIS A 485 -7.60 -9.76 -52.51
CA HIS A 485 -8.83 -9.49 -53.27
C HIS A 485 -10.09 -9.93 -52.46
N LEU A 486 -11.20 -9.19 -52.66
CA LEU A 486 -12.64 -9.58 -52.72
C LEU A 486 -13.36 -9.92 -51.39
N GLN A 487 -14.32 -9.09 -50.92
CA GLN A 487 -15.70 -8.88 -51.41
C GLN A 487 -16.47 -10.20 -51.60
N ARG A 488 -17.64 -10.45 -50.99
CA ARG A 488 -18.93 -9.75 -51.22
C ARG A 488 -20.08 -10.42 -50.41
N HIS A 489 -21.09 -9.61 -50.03
CA HIS A 489 -22.58 -9.87 -50.06
C HIS A 489 -23.21 -11.04 -49.25
N THR A 490 -24.13 -10.82 -48.28
CA THR A 490 -25.61 -10.49 -48.26
C THR A 490 -26.54 -11.70 -48.04
N GLY A 491 -27.60 -11.51 -47.23
CA GLY A 491 -28.90 -12.24 -47.28
C GLY A 491 -28.95 -13.56 -46.50
N ASP A 492 -29.74 -13.74 -45.44
CA ASP A 492 -31.22 -13.89 -45.35
C ASP A 492 -31.74 -15.29 -45.74
N SER A 493 -32.78 -15.75 -45.02
CA SER A 493 -33.54 -17.03 -45.10
C SER A 493 -32.92 -18.20 -44.32
N GLY A 494 -33.61 -19.02 -43.50
CA GLY A 494 -35.05 -19.24 -43.31
C GLY A 494 -35.34 -20.76 -43.28
N ARG A 495 -35.77 -21.28 -42.11
CA ARG A 495 -36.66 -22.45 -41.80
C ARG A 495 -36.50 -23.82 -42.49
N HIS A 496 -36.54 -24.90 -41.68
CA HIS A 496 -37.44 -26.10 -41.73
C HIS A 496 -36.92 -27.13 -40.67
N ILE A 497 -37.60 -27.43 -39.54
CA ILE A 497 -38.79 -28.29 -39.24
C ILE A 497 -38.55 -29.81 -39.44
N HIS A 498 -39.00 -30.58 -38.43
CA HIS A 498 -39.24 -32.03 -38.27
C HIS A 498 -38.06 -32.90 -37.80
N ASP A 499 -38.22 -33.93 -36.98
CA ASP A 499 -39.23 -34.33 -36.00
C ASP A 499 -38.65 -35.55 -35.26
N ASP A 500 -39.21 -35.79 -34.07
CA ASP A 500 -39.46 -37.11 -33.48
C ASP A 500 -38.40 -37.98 -32.75
N THR A 501 -38.89 -38.41 -31.58
CA THR A 501 -38.64 -39.68 -30.84
C THR A 501 -37.34 -39.94 -30.04
N SER A 502 -37.43 -39.65 -28.74
CA SER A 502 -37.46 -40.61 -27.61
C SER A 502 -36.73 -41.97 -27.70
N ARG A 503 -35.80 -42.26 -26.75
CA ARG A 503 -35.81 -43.47 -25.88
C ARG A 503 -34.68 -43.54 -24.82
N ARG A 504 -35.11 -43.42 -23.56
CA ARG A 504 -34.81 -44.20 -22.33
C ARG A 504 -33.47 -44.95 -22.12
N GLY A 505 -32.87 -44.64 -20.95
CA GLY A 505 -32.45 -45.57 -19.88
C GLY A 505 -31.05 -46.20 -20.00
N ALA A 506 -30.40 -46.77 -18.98
CA ALA A 506 -30.46 -46.73 -17.50
C ALA A 506 -29.25 -47.57 -16.99
N SER A 507 -28.68 -47.18 -15.83
CA SER A 507 -28.03 -48.00 -14.78
C SER A 507 -26.96 -49.11 -15.04
N ASN A 508 -25.87 -48.99 -14.26
CA ASN A 508 -25.12 -50.01 -13.49
C ASN A 508 -24.36 -51.18 -14.17
N PHE A 509 -23.05 -51.35 -13.85
CA PHE A 509 -22.47 -52.34 -12.90
C PHE A 509 -21.00 -52.75 -13.23
N ARG A 510 -20.26 -53.10 -12.14
CA ARG A 510 -19.09 -54.02 -12.01
C ARG A 510 -17.75 -53.58 -12.61
N GLY A 511 -16.59 -53.75 -11.97
CA GLY A 511 -16.21 -54.39 -10.70
C GLY A 511 -14.72 -54.81 -10.71
N ARG A 512 -14.17 -55.08 -9.51
CA ARG A 512 -12.91 -55.81 -9.18
C ARG A 512 -11.58 -55.13 -9.59
N GLY A 513 -10.51 -55.07 -8.80
CA GLY A 513 -10.18 -55.69 -7.51
C GLY A 513 -8.79 -56.38 -7.57
N ARG A 514 -7.94 -56.12 -6.55
CA ARG A 514 -6.65 -56.77 -6.17
C ARG A 514 -5.44 -56.41 -7.05
N GLY A 515 -4.23 -56.15 -6.55
CA GLY A 515 -3.62 -56.37 -5.24
C GLY A 515 -2.31 -57.12 -5.39
N SER A 516 -1.28 -56.71 -4.63
CA SER A 516 -0.10 -57.47 -4.19
C SER A 516 1.30 -57.03 -4.68
N SER A 517 2.11 -56.87 -3.65
CA SER A 517 3.54 -56.63 -3.43
C SER A 517 4.56 -57.60 -4.06
N GLY A 518 5.84 -57.17 -4.14
CA GLY A 518 6.96 -58.01 -3.68
C GLY A 518 8.30 -58.01 -4.47
N ARG A 519 9.29 -57.25 -3.95
CA ARG A 519 10.76 -57.53 -3.79
C ARG A 519 11.59 -58.37 -4.80
N GLY A 520 12.76 -57.78 -5.13
CA GLY A 520 14.11 -58.39 -5.13
C GLY A 520 14.75 -58.63 -6.52
N LYS A 521 16.08 -58.74 -6.74
CA LYS A 521 17.36 -58.40 -6.05
C LYS A 521 18.50 -58.83 -7.03
N GLY A 522 19.53 -58.01 -7.24
CA GLY A 522 20.85 -58.37 -7.85
C GLY A 522 20.92 -58.46 -9.39
N GLY A 523 21.97 -58.06 -10.12
CA GLY A 523 23.30 -57.52 -9.80
C GLY A 523 24.38 -58.21 -10.66
N THR A 524 25.01 -57.50 -11.62
CA THR A 524 26.40 -57.71 -12.12
C THR A 524 26.79 -56.62 -13.13
N LEU A 525 27.93 -55.96 -12.89
CA LEU A 525 28.72 -55.04 -13.75
C LEU A 525 29.60 -55.86 -14.76
N PRO A 526 30.52 -55.30 -15.59
CA PRO A 526 30.93 -53.89 -15.84
C PRO A 526 31.07 -53.49 -17.34
N ARG A 527 31.26 -52.19 -17.65
CA ARG A 527 32.37 -51.63 -18.49
C ARG A 527 32.07 -50.20 -19.02
N GLY A 528 32.92 -49.23 -18.62
CA GLY A 528 33.26 -47.96 -19.29
C GLY A 528 32.16 -46.88 -19.33
N GLY A 529 32.39 -45.58 -19.12
CA GLY A 529 33.58 -44.75 -18.97
C GLY A 529 33.21 -43.32 -19.41
N GLY A 530 33.50 -42.31 -18.58
CA GLY A 530 33.46 -40.86 -18.89
C GLY A 530 32.04 -40.24 -19.07
N GLY A 531 31.66 -39.10 -18.51
CA GLY A 531 32.42 -38.02 -17.89
C GLY A 531 32.04 -36.68 -18.53
N GLY A 532 31.19 -35.88 -17.85
CA GLY A 532 31.01 -34.43 -18.03
C GLY A 532 30.30 -33.97 -19.31
N GLY A 533 29.49 -32.91 -19.35
CA GLY A 533 29.14 -31.91 -18.36
C GLY A 533 28.09 -30.98 -19.02
N GLY A 534 27.11 -30.55 -18.22
CA GLY A 534 26.14 -29.55 -18.63
C GLY A 534 26.75 -28.14 -18.64
N GLY A 535 26.27 -27.30 -19.55
CA GLY A 535 26.67 -25.90 -19.65
C GLY A 535 25.62 -25.08 -20.38
N GLY A 536 24.74 -24.45 -19.60
CA GLY A 536 23.79 -23.45 -20.07
C GLY A 536 24.50 -22.13 -20.39
N GLY A 537 24.14 -21.52 -21.51
CA GLY A 537 24.63 -20.21 -21.93
C GLY A 537 23.48 -19.21 -22.03
N GLY A 538 23.32 -18.36 -21.01
CA GLY A 538 22.43 -17.20 -21.02
C GLY A 538 23.22 -15.95 -20.66
N ARG A 539 23.55 -15.15 -21.68
CA ARG A 539 24.36 -13.92 -21.58
C ARG A 539 23.56 -12.79 -20.94
N ILE A 540 24.18 -12.19 -19.93
CA ILE A 540 23.77 -10.98 -19.21
C ILE A 540 24.23 -9.75 -20.01
N ARG A 541 23.33 -8.83 -20.32
CA ARG A 541 23.64 -7.42 -20.63
C ARG A 541 22.69 -6.53 -19.82
N GLY A 542 23.28 -5.65 -19.01
CA GLY A 542 22.58 -4.74 -18.12
C GLY A 542 22.16 -3.42 -18.76
N ARG A 543 21.19 -2.79 -18.11
CA ARG A 543 20.88 -1.34 -18.00
C ARG A 543 19.55 -1.30 -17.22
N GLY A 544 19.47 -0.74 -16.01
CA GLY A 544 19.81 0.64 -15.66
C GLY A 544 18.58 1.50 -15.93
N GLY A 545 17.72 1.67 -14.92
CA GLY A 545 16.48 2.45 -15.02
C GLY A 545 15.94 2.76 -13.63
N GLY A 546 16.18 3.99 -13.18
CA GLY A 546 15.84 4.49 -11.85
C GLY A 546 14.37 4.85 -11.66
N HIS A 547 13.96 4.94 -10.40
CA HIS A 547 12.72 5.55 -9.93
C HIS A 547 13.04 6.58 -8.81
N PRO A 548 12.25 7.67 -8.71
CA PRO A 548 12.54 8.86 -7.88
C PRO A 548 12.12 8.68 -6.39
N PRO A 549 12.48 9.66 -5.52
CA PRO A 549 12.90 9.46 -4.13
C PRO A 549 11.73 9.60 -3.15
N ASN A 550 11.92 9.11 -1.91
CA ASN A 550 11.24 9.50 -0.66
C ASN A 550 10.62 8.38 0.19
N TYR A 551 10.84 7.10 -0.11
CA TYR A 551 10.59 6.07 0.90
C TYR A 551 11.79 5.96 1.86
N ARG A 552 11.61 6.47 3.08
CA ARG A 552 12.56 6.36 4.20
C ARG A 552 12.04 5.31 5.18
N SER A 553 12.83 4.29 5.50
CA SER A 553 12.54 3.45 6.67
C SER A 553 12.82 4.28 7.92
N LEU A 554 12.06 4.07 9.00
CA LEU A 554 12.39 4.64 10.31
C LEU A 554 13.67 4.02 10.93
N ASP A 555 14.29 3.06 10.24
CA ASP A 555 15.66 2.60 10.49
C ASP A 555 16.73 3.51 9.81
N ASP A 556 16.33 4.48 8.97
CA ASP A 556 17.21 5.39 8.21
C ASP A 556 17.40 6.77 8.89
N TYR A 557 16.85 7.00 10.10
CA TYR A 557 17.14 8.20 10.88
C TYR A 557 18.45 8.02 11.66
N GLY A 558 19.56 8.35 10.99
CA GLY A 558 20.90 8.40 11.56
C GLY A 558 21.68 9.63 11.09
N ALA A 559 21.07 10.81 11.10
CA ALA A 559 21.77 12.09 10.93
C ALA A 559 21.17 13.13 11.89
N GLY A 560 22.03 13.73 12.70
CA GLY A 560 21.70 14.40 13.96
C GLY A 560 20.72 15.57 13.86
N TYR A 561 19.86 15.64 14.87
CA TYR A 561 19.25 16.88 15.34
C TYR A 561 19.80 17.11 16.75
N ASP A 562 20.84 17.93 16.84
CA ASP A 562 21.39 18.40 18.11
C ASP A 562 20.48 19.54 18.59
N GLY A 563 19.67 19.24 19.60
CA GLY A 563 18.84 20.22 20.28
C GLY A 563 19.74 21.08 21.16
N GLY A 564 19.87 22.36 20.82
CA GLY A 564 20.63 23.32 21.59
C GLY A 564 20.13 23.41 23.04
N GLU A 565 21.00 23.01 23.97
CA GLU A 565 20.87 23.36 25.38
C GLU A 565 21.19 24.85 25.57
N GLU A 566 20.22 25.58 26.12
CA GLU A 566 20.41 26.89 26.73
C GLU A 566 21.47 26.80 27.82
N ARG A 567 22.66 27.35 27.56
CA ARG A 567 23.61 27.68 28.62
C ARG A 567 23.12 28.90 29.39
N GLY A 568 22.64 28.65 30.60
CA GLY A 568 22.54 29.67 31.63
C GLY A 568 23.91 30.30 31.92
N GLY A 569 23.98 31.63 31.79
CA GLY A 569 25.05 32.47 32.30
C GLY A 569 24.58 33.21 33.56
N PRO A 570 25.49 33.50 34.52
CA PRO A 570 25.11 33.97 35.85
C PRO A 570 24.81 35.48 35.85
N MET A 571 23.73 35.86 36.53
CA MET A 571 23.49 37.23 36.98
C MET A 571 24.40 37.52 38.17
N ASN A 572 25.25 38.53 38.05
CA ASN A 572 25.81 39.29 39.17
C ASN A 572 25.85 40.76 38.77
N TYR A 573 25.10 41.56 39.55
CA TYR A 573 25.04 43.02 39.70
C TYR A 573 25.42 43.93 38.51
#